data_AF-A0A0S2HXB0-F1
#
_entry.id   AF-A0A0S2HXB0-F1
#
_cell.length_a   1.000
_cell.length_b   1.000
_cell.length_c   1.000
_cell.angle_alpha   90.00
_cell.angle_beta   90.00
_cell.angle_gamma   90.00
#
_symmetry.space_group_name_H-M   'P 1'
#
loop_
_entity.id
_entity.type
_entity.pdbx_description
1 polymer ?
#
loop_
_entity_poly.entity_id
_entity_poly.type
_entity_poly.pdbx_seq_one_letter_code
_entity_poly.pdbx_strand_id
1 'polypeptide(L)'
;MKQVLIIGLILISQIGFSQIKEMNPTSTRQLDLSVAGEKQFNDNLEACKKIWDKMSDGVKYDDLSQQEKDALSKVNETMEDYWDIIGGGCSWYCGGGPKEVTASSYLKSQGANNYEPKNAHDLNYKNAWVEGVEGYGIGEYLLYTFGGASPRINEIIVVNGYVKSKTAWENNSRVKKLKVYIDDKPYAILNLKDIRGSQGFKVEPIGNSDRKDWDVLKTKPDWTLKFEILDVYKGLKYDDVVISEIYFDGLDVHCFAKGTKIQLADNSTKNIEDLKVGDKVAYMDFDSKTIKSAKIEKTEKVIHHGLVTYQFESGLTITATQDHPFKIDNKDWASLKPDKSKQYKGFENIEKIEIGDLFITANGTDKLISIDFIEGEQETYTISKLSSGDNFIANGLIVGVEELTE
;
A
#
# COMPACT_ATOMS: atom_id res chain seq x y z
N MET A 1 -43.85 35.11 -57.42
CA MET A 1 -43.12 33.93 -56.89
C MET A 1 -41.70 34.39 -56.58
N LYS A 2 -41.44 34.89 -55.37
CA LYS A 2 -40.75 34.18 -54.27
C LYS A 2 -39.58 33.31 -54.74
N GLN A 3 -38.37 33.74 -54.40
CA GLN A 3 -37.36 32.89 -53.77
C GLN A 3 -36.44 33.79 -52.92
N VAL A 4 -36.68 33.76 -51.62
CA VAL A 4 -35.81 34.35 -50.60
C VAL A 4 -34.85 33.25 -50.19
N LEU A 5 -33.55 33.44 -50.43
CA LEU A 5 -32.50 32.53 -49.98
C LEU A 5 -32.25 32.79 -48.49
N ILE A 6 -32.71 31.88 -47.62
CA ILE A 6 -32.38 31.90 -46.20
C ILE A 6 -31.12 31.06 -46.03
N ILE A 7 -29.98 31.72 -45.80
CA ILE A 7 -28.73 31.07 -45.39
C ILE A 7 -28.82 30.86 -43.88
N GLY A 8 -29.11 29.62 -43.46
CA GLY A 8 -29.06 29.24 -42.05
C GLY A 8 -27.60 29.12 -41.58
N LEU A 9 -27.20 29.97 -40.64
CA LEU A 9 -25.96 29.76 -39.87
C LEU A 9 -26.17 28.56 -38.94
N ILE A 10 -25.54 27.43 -39.27
CA ILE A 10 -25.38 26.32 -38.34
C ILE A 10 -24.24 26.70 -37.38
N LEU A 11 -24.62 27.16 -36.18
CA LEU A 11 -23.71 27.24 -35.04
C LEU A 11 -23.36 25.81 -34.61
N ILE A 12 -22.25 25.29 -35.15
CA ILE A 12 -21.61 24.10 -34.61
C ILE A 12 -20.94 24.53 -33.31
N SER A 13 -21.56 24.24 -32.17
CA SER A 13 -20.89 24.31 -30.88
C SER A 13 -19.76 23.28 -30.91
N GLN A 14 -18.51 23.76 -31.04
CA GLN A 14 -17.34 22.94 -30.75
C GLN A 14 -17.34 22.66 -29.25
N ILE A 15 -18.02 21.58 -28.85
CA ILE A 15 -17.79 20.98 -27.54
C ILE A 15 -16.37 20.45 -27.61
N GLY A 16 -15.43 21.16 -27.00
CA GLY A 16 -14.07 20.67 -26.82
C GLY A 16 -14.12 19.40 -26.00
N PHE A 17 -14.03 18.23 -26.66
CA PHE A 17 -13.73 16.99 -25.96
C PHE A 17 -12.31 17.14 -25.42
N SER A 18 -12.19 17.38 -24.12
CA SER A 18 -10.92 17.24 -23.44
C SER A 18 -10.43 15.82 -23.69
N GLN A 19 -9.27 15.68 -24.34
CA GLN A 19 -8.68 14.39 -24.61
C GLN A 19 -8.36 13.70 -23.28
N ILE A 20 -8.84 12.47 -23.08
CA ILE A 20 -8.58 11.70 -21.86
C ILE A 20 -7.07 11.50 -21.73
N LYS A 21 -6.53 11.73 -20.52
CA LYS A 21 -5.11 11.59 -20.20
C LYS A 21 -4.66 10.15 -20.45
N GLU A 22 -3.63 9.96 -21.27
CA GLU A 22 -2.91 8.68 -21.37
C GLU A 22 -1.77 8.63 -20.34
N MET A 23 -1.55 7.46 -19.73
CA MET A 23 -0.56 7.24 -18.68
C MET A 23 0.26 5.99 -18.99
N ASN A 24 1.58 6.09 -18.87
CA ASN A 24 2.49 4.95 -18.93
C ASN A 24 2.87 4.51 -17.50
N PRO A 25 3.33 3.27 -17.29
CA PRO A 25 3.72 2.81 -15.96
C PRO A 25 4.90 3.61 -15.44
N THR A 26 4.80 4.07 -14.20
CA THR A 26 5.88 4.75 -13.47
C THR A 26 6.88 3.76 -12.88
N SER A 27 6.46 2.52 -12.66
CA SER A 27 7.28 1.43 -12.13
C SER A 27 6.90 0.10 -12.79
N THR A 28 7.85 -0.84 -12.86
CA THR A 28 7.60 -2.20 -13.34
C THR A 28 8.44 -3.20 -12.56
N ARG A 29 7.87 -4.35 -12.20
CA ARG A 29 8.59 -5.47 -11.60
C ARG A 29 8.27 -6.76 -12.34
N GLN A 30 9.28 -7.39 -12.91
CA GLN A 30 9.13 -8.67 -13.57
C GLN A 30 8.91 -9.79 -12.54
N LEU A 31 8.01 -10.72 -12.85
CA LEU A 31 7.67 -11.85 -12.00
C LEU A 31 8.14 -13.14 -12.65
N ASP A 32 8.91 -13.93 -11.91
CA ASP A 32 9.34 -15.27 -12.33
C ASP A 32 8.69 -16.37 -11.51
N LEU A 33 7.36 -16.39 -11.56
CA LEU A 33 6.54 -17.33 -10.80
C LEU A 33 6.36 -18.67 -11.53
N SER A 34 6.51 -19.79 -10.82
CA SER A 34 6.31 -21.11 -11.41
C SER A 34 5.92 -22.16 -10.37
N VAL A 35 5.36 -23.28 -10.83
CA VAL A 35 5.08 -24.46 -9.99
C VAL A 35 6.37 -25.00 -9.33
N ALA A 36 7.50 -24.94 -10.04
CA ALA A 36 8.79 -25.33 -9.48
C ALA A 36 9.24 -24.36 -8.36
N GLY A 37 9.00 -23.06 -8.55
CA GLY A 37 9.26 -22.04 -7.54
C GLY A 37 8.38 -22.19 -6.30
N GLU A 38 7.09 -22.47 -6.48
CA GLU A 38 6.16 -22.80 -5.39
C GLU A 38 6.65 -23.99 -4.57
N LYS A 39 7.06 -25.07 -5.25
CA LYS A 39 7.63 -26.24 -4.57
C LYS A 39 8.88 -25.87 -3.78
N GLN A 40 9.80 -25.12 -4.38
CA GLN A 40 11.04 -24.70 -3.73
C GLN A 40 10.77 -23.80 -2.51
N PHE A 41 9.81 -22.88 -2.62
CA PHE A 41 9.38 -22.02 -1.50
C PHE A 41 8.84 -22.87 -0.34
N ASN A 42 7.96 -23.82 -0.63
CA ASN A 42 7.38 -24.70 0.38
C ASN A 42 8.44 -25.58 1.06
N ASP A 43 9.38 -26.15 0.29
CA ASP A 43 10.50 -26.94 0.81
C ASP A 43 11.39 -26.08 1.76
N ASN A 44 11.65 -24.82 1.39
CA ASN A 44 12.42 -23.88 2.22
C ASN A 44 11.65 -23.48 3.49
N LEU A 45 10.35 -23.19 3.37
CA LEU A 45 9.50 -22.79 4.49
C LEU A 45 9.37 -23.92 5.52
N GLU A 46 9.23 -25.18 5.08
CA GLU A 46 9.20 -26.33 5.98
C GLU A 46 10.54 -26.51 6.71
N ALA A 47 11.67 -26.27 6.03
CA ALA A 47 12.98 -26.28 6.66
C ALA A 47 13.11 -25.18 7.73
N CYS A 48 12.64 -23.96 7.44
CA CYS A 48 12.66 -22.84 8.39
C CYS A 48 11.75 -23.07 9.60
N LYS A 49 10.56 -23.65 9.42
CA LYS A 49 9.65 -23.99 10.52
C LYS A 49 10.34 -24.86 11.58
N LYS A 50 11.10 -25.87 11.16
CA LYS A 50 11.88 -26.73 12.06
C LYS A 50 12.95 -25.96 12.83
N ILE A 51 13.49 -24.88 12.27
CA ILE A 51 14.49 -24.02 12.93
C ILE A 51 13.80 -23.08 13.91
N TRP A 52 12.68 -22.48 13.52
CA TRP A 52 11.86 -21.64 14.41
C TRP A 52 11.33 -22.42 15.61
N ASP A 53 10.94 -23.68 15.44
CA ASP A 53 10.54 -24.56 16.55
C ASP A 53 11.69 -24.71 17.57
N LYS A 54 12.92 -24.96 17.10
CA LYS A 54 14.10 -25.02 17.99
C LYS A 54 14.35 -23.70 18.72
N MET A 55 14.17 -22.57 18.02
CA MET A 55 14.37 -21.26 18.61
C MET A 55 13.30 -20.95 19.66
N SER A 56 12.05 -21.38 19.42
CA SER A 56 10.95 -21.32 20.39
C SER A 56 11.25 -22.15 21.64
N ASP A 57 11.95 -23.28 21.50
CA ASP A 57 12.44 -24.13 22.59
C ASP A 57 13.69 -23.55 23.32
N GLY A 58 14.09 -22.31 23.01
CA GLY A 58 15.12 -21.55 23.72
C GLY A 58 16.51 -21.57 23.09
N VAL A 59 16.67 -22.16 21.90
CA VAL A 59 17.92 -22.06 21.12
C VAL A 59 18.08 -20.63 20.60
N LYS A 60 19.20 -19.97 20.92
CA LYS A 60 19.45 -18.62 20.41
C LYS A 60 19.90 -18.68 18.96
N TYR A 61 19.63 -17.61 18.22
CA TYR A 61 20.06 -17.47 16.82
C TYR A 61 21.57 -17.70 16.66
N ASP A 62 22.39 -17.18 17.58
CA ASP A 62 23.84 -17.32 17.53
C ASP A 62 24.32 -18.76 17.60
N ASP A 63 23.56 -19.62 18.28
CA ASP A 63 23.84 -21.04 18.47
C ASP A 63 23.42 -21.92 17.27
N LEU A 64 22.73 -21.34 16.28
CA LEU A 64 22.36 -22.04 15.06
C LEU A 64 23.60 -22.36 14.20
N SER A 65 23.56 -23.50 13.53
CA SER A 65 24.57 -23.84 12.52
C SER A 65 24.51 -22.89 11.33
N GLN A 66 25.62 -22.74 10.60
CA GLN A 66 25.64 -21.92 9.38
C GLN A 66 24.59 -22.39 8.36
N GLN A 67 24.36 -23.69 8.24
CA GLN A 67 23.35 -24.25 7.35
C GLN A 67 21.92 -23.82 7.74
N GLU A 68 21.63 -23.69 9.03
CA GLU A 68 20.33 -23.22 9.53
C GLU A 68 20.18 -21.71 9.30
N LYS A 69 21.23 -20.93 9.54
CA LYS A 69 21.25 -19.49 9.23
C LYS A 69 21.04 -19.24 7.72
N ASP A 70 21.71 -20.02 6.88
CA ASP A 70 21.57 -19.97 5.41
C ASP A 70 20.18 -20.46 4.93
N ALA A 71 19.50 -21.30 5.70
CA ALA A 71 18.13 -21.72 5.40
C ALA A 71 17.15 -20.59 5.74
N LEU A 72 17.28 -19.99 6.92
CA LEU A 72 16.48 -18.84 7.35
C LEU A 72 16.59 -17.67 6.37
N SER A 73 17.78 -17.39 5.83
CA SER A 73 17.98 -16.30 4.87
C SER A 73 17.30 -16.50 3.50
N LYS A 74 16.77 -17.69 3.22
CA LYS A 74 16.09 -18.01 1.94
C LYS A 74 14.58 -17.79 1.98
N VAL A 75 14.02 -17.55 3.16
CA VAL A 75 12.59 -17.34 3.36
C VAL A 75 12.40 -15.91 3.81
N ASN A 76 11.41 -15.23 3.24
CA ASN A 76 10.91 -13.98 3.80
C ASN A 76 9.83 -14.35 4.82
N GLU A 77 10.07 -14.10 6.11
CA GLU A 77 9.12 -14.46 7.17
C GLU A 77 7.75 -13.79 7.02
N THR A 78 7.64 -12.72 6.23
CA THR A 78 6.36 -12.05 5.99
C THR A 78 5.55 -12.69 4.87
N MET A 79 6.08 -13.64 4.09
CA MET A 79 5.34 -14.31 3.02
C MET A 79 4.81 -15.64 3.54
N GLU A 80 3.50 -15.82 3.57
CA GLU A 80 2.90 -17.07 4.04
C GLU A 80 2.78 -18.09 2.89
N ASP A 81 2.55 -17.59 1.69
CA ASP A 81 2.43 -18.36 0.46
C ASP A 81 3.31 -17.79 -0.66
N TYR A 82 3.79 -18.66 -1.55
CA TYR A 82 4.63 -18.27 -2.70
C TYR A 82 3.93 -17.29 -3.66
N TRP A 83 2.60 -17.34 -3.68
CA TRP A 83 1.75 -16.55 -4.56
C TRP A 83 1.30 -15.24 -3.93
N ASP A 84 1.62 -14.96 -2.67
CA ASP A 84 1.25 -13.72 -2.00
C ASP A 84 1.81 -12.50 -2.75
N ILE A 85 0.93 -11.56 -3.04
CA ILE A 85 1.30 -10.26 -3.64
C ILE A 85 1.79 -9.31 -2.56
N ILE A 86 1.15 -9.37 -1.40
CA ILE A 86 1.44 -8.60 -0.20
C ILE A 86 1.57 -9.61 0.94
N GLY A 87 2.68 -9.55 1.67
CA GLY A 87 2.89 -10.41 2.84
C GLY A 87 2.11 -9.96 4.06
N GLY A 88 2.24 -10.70 5.17
CA GLY A 88 1.71 -10.37 6.50
C GLY A 88 2.26 -9.10 7.15
N GLY A 89 2.72 -8.11 6.35
CA GLY A 89 3.11 -6.78 6.80
C GLY A 89 2.05 -5.72 6.47
N CYS A 90 2.27 -4.47 6.93
CA CYS A 90 1.35 -3.37 6.64
C CYS A 90 1.23 -3.13 5.12
N SER A 91 0.03 -2.94 4.64
CA SER A 91 -0.30 -2.53 3.26
C SER A 91 -1.34 -1.40 3.29
N TRP A 92 -1.60 -0.76 2.16
CA TRP A 92 -2.72 0.18 2.06
C TRP A 92 -4.06 -0.44 2.50
N TYR A 93 -4.20 -1.74 2.30
CA TYR A 93 -5.36 -2.53 2.72
C TYR A 93 -5.55 -2.62 4.23
N CYS A 94 -4.55 -2.23 5.03
CA CYS A 94 -4.70 -2.03 6.46
C CYS A 94 -5.63 -0.87 6.82
N GLY A 95 -5.87 0.09 5.93
CA GLY A 95 -6.88 1.14 6.11
C GLY A 95 -8.24 0.77 5.51
N GLY A 96 -8.35 -0.43 4.92
CA GLY A 96 -9.48 -0.90 4.12
C GLY A 96 -9.17 -0.91 2.62
N GLY A 97 -10.04 -1.56 1.86
CA GLY A 97 -9.93 -1.71 0.41
C GLY A 97 -11.28 -1.53 -0.29
N PRO A 98 -11.43 -2.01 -1.53
CA PRO A 98 -12.74 -2.10 -2.14
C PRO A 98 -13.60 -3.06 -1.31
N LYS A 99 -14.85 -2.68 -1.07
CA LYS A 99 -15.83 -3.54 -0.40
C LYS A 99 -16.46 -4.56 -1.34
N GLU A 100 -16.33 -4.35 -2.63
CA GLU A 100 -16.86 -5.21 -3.67
C GLU A 100 -16.03 -5.09 -4.95
N VAL A 101 -15.82 -6.22 -5.61
CA VAL A 101 -15.20 -6.31 -6.93
C VAL A 101 -16.12 -7.14 -7.83
N THR A 102 -16.58 -6.53 -8.91
CA THR A 102 -17.47 -7.15 -9.92
C THR A 102 -16.87 -7.00 -11.32
N ALA A 103 -17.50 -7.66 -12.30
CA ALA A 103 -17.11 -7.51 -13.71
C ALA A 103 -18.35 -7.52 -14.61
N SER A 104 -18.19 -7.06 -15.85
CA SER A 104 -19.18 -7.23 -16.91
C SER A 104 -19.51 -8.69 -17.19
N SER A 105 -18.48 -9.55 -17.19
CA SER A 105 -18.59 -10.99 -17.31
C SER A 105 -17.36 -11.68 -16.72
N TYR A 106 -17.41 -13.01 -16.63
CA TYR A 106 -16.24 -13.83 -16.33
C TYR A 106 -16.40 -15.24 -16.90
N LEU A 107 -15.28 -15.87 -17.24
CA LEU A 107 -15.24 -17.23 -17.75
C LEU A 107 -15.71 -18.22 -16.68
N LYS A 108 -16.51 -19.22 -17.10
CA LYS A 108 -16.96 -20.29 -16.20
C LYS A 108 -15.77 -21.12 -15.71
N SER A 109 -15.87 -21.62 -14.48
CA SER A 109 -14.85 -22.48 -13.87
C SER A 109 -14.48 -23.68 -14.75
N GLN A 110 -13.19 -24.01 -14.76
CA GLN A 110 -12.62 -25.13 -15.51
C GLN A 110 -11.74 -25.99 -14.59
N GLY A 111 -12.22 -27.22 -14.32
CA GLY A 111 -11.57 -28.10 -13.35
C GLY A 111 -11.55 -27.48 -11.97
N ALA A 112 -10.35 -27.32 -11.40
CA ALA A 112 -10.16 -26.68 -10.09
C ALA A 112 -10.04 -25.14 -10.16
N ASN A 113 -9.92 -24.55 -11.37
CA ASN A 113 -9.78 -23.10 -11.51
C ASN A 113 -11.16 -22.45 -11.64
N ASN A 114 -11.32 -21.30 -11.01
CA ASN A 114 -12.41 -20.36 -11.27
C ASN A 114 -11.80 -19.01 -11.70
N TYR A 115 -12.62 -18.13 -12.27
CA TYR A 115 -12.16 -16.88 -12.89
C TYR A 115 -13.00 -15.68 -12.44
N GLU A 116 -13.54 -15.76 -11.23
CA GLU A 116 -14.43 -14.74 -10.68
C GLU A 116 -13.73 -13.38 -10.55
N PRO A 117 -14.47 -12.26 -10.59
CA PRO A 117 -13.88 -10.91 -10.53
C PRO A 117 -13.02 -10.66 -9.30
N LYS A 118 -13.38 -11.27 -8.16
CA LYS A 118 -12.62 -11.18 -6.91
C LYS A 118 -11.18 -11.70 -7.03
N ASN A 119 -10.91 -12.60 -7.98
CA ASN A 119 -9.57 -13.14 -8.23
C ASN A 119 -8.62 -12.11 -8.83
N ALA A 120 -9.12 -10.96 -9.30
CA ALA A 120 -8.30 -9.81 -9.67
C ALA A 120 -8.16 -8.81 -8.51
N HIS A 121 -8.43 -9.25 -7.26
CA HIS A 121 -8.26 -8.50 -6.02
C HIS A 121 -8.10 -9.37 -4.77
N ASP A 122 -7.62 -10.60 -4.92
CA ASP A 122 -7.45 -11.54 -3.80
C ASP A 122 -6.02 -11.54 -3.25
N LEU A 123 -5.16 -10.65 -3.77
CA LEU A 123 -3.75 -10.51 -3.41
C LEU A 123 -2.96 -11.79 -3.64
N ASN A 124 -3.35 -12.59 -4.64
CA ASN A 124 -2.73 -13.87 -4.96
C ASN A 124 -2.39 -14.02 -6.46
N TYR A 125 -1.11 -14.08 -6.80
CA TYR A 125 -0.63 -14.21 -8.19
C TYR A 125 -1.05 -15.51 -8.91
N LYS A 126 -1.58 -16.52 -8.20
CA LYS A 126 -2.00 -17.80 -8.78
C LYS A 126 -3.39 -17.73 -9.41
N ASN A 127 -4.23 -16.84 -8.91
CA ASN A 127 -5.60 -16.65 -9.34
C ASN A 127 -5.65 -15.54 -10.40
N ALA A 128 -6.76 -15.48 -11.13
CA ALA A 128 -6.98 -14.42 -12.10
C ALA A 128 -8.46 -14.28 -12.41
N TRP A 129 -8.86 -13.07 -12.79
CA TRP A 129 -10.08 -12.85 -13.56
C TRP A 129 -9.80 -13.12 -15.04
N VAL A 130 -10.75 -13.78 -15.69
CA VAL A 130 -10.79 -14.00 -17.14
C VAL A 130 -12.16 -13.56 -17.60
N GLU A 131 -12.22 -12.67 -18.59
CA GLU A 131 -13.50 -12.25 -19.17
C GLU A 131 -14.24 -13.45 -19.81
N GLY A 132 -15.57 -13.35 -19.94
CA GLY A 132 -16.42 -14.47 -20.31
C GLY A 132 -17.11 -14.37 -21.66
N VAL A 133 -16.75 -13.39 -22.50
CA VAL A 133 -17.34 -13.20 -23.84
C VAL A 133 -16.49 -13.86 -24.92
N GLU A 134 -17.06 -14.06 -26.11
CA GLU A 134 -16.27 -14.55 -27.23
C GLU A 134 -15.34 -13.46 -27.76
N GLY A 135 -14.08 -13.82 -28.04
CA GLY A 135 -13.08 -12.93 -28.64
C GLY A 135 -12.16 -12.31 -27.61
N TYR A 136 -11.81 -11.03 -27.80
CA TYR A 136 -10.77 -10.33 -27.03
C TYR A 136 -11.30 -9.49 -25.87
N GLY A 137 -12.55 -9.69 -25.44
CA GLY A 137 -13.15 -8.94 -24.33
C GLY A 137 -13.11 -7.41 -24.44
N ILE A 138 -13.06 -6.83 -25.64
CA ILE A 138 -13.03 -5.36 -25.79
C ILE A 138 -14.34 -4.77 -25.26
N GLY A 139 -14.25 -3.83 -24.32
CA GLY A 139 -15.38 -3.26 -23.59
C GLY A 139 -15.76 -4.00 -22.32
N GLU A 140 -15.22 -5.20 -22.08
CA GLU A 140 -15.36 -5.88 -20.79
C GLU A 140 -14.57 -5.13 -19.72
N TYR A 141 -15.04 -5.21 -18.47
CA TYR A 141 -14.49 -4.41 -17.38
C TYR A 141 -14.52 -5.11 -16.03
N LEU A 142 -13.61 -4.69 -15.16
CA LEU A 142 -13.67 -4.88 -13.70
C LEU A 142 -14.16 -3.58 -13.04
N LEU A 143 -15.00 -3.71 -12.02
CA LEU A 143 -15.56 -2.60 -11.24
C LEU A 143 -15.27 -2.81 -9.76
N TYR A 144 -14.61 -1.84 -9.16
CA TYR A 144 -14.25 -1.79 -7.75
C TYR A 144 -15.13 -0.76 -7.05
N THR A 145 -15.85 -1.17 -6.02
CA THR A 145 -16.67 -0.28 -5.19
C THR A 145 -15.97 -0.04 -3.87
N PHE A 146 -15.81 1.22 -3.50
CA PHE A 146 -15.17 1.67 -2.26
C PHE A 146 -16.17 2.37 -1.36
N GLY A 147 -15.97 2.25 -0.05
CA GLY A 147 -16.71 3.06 0.92
C GLY A 147 -16.33 4.53 0.81
N GLY A 148 -17.25 5.43 1.16
CA GLY A 148 -16.96 6.86 1.20
C GLY A 148 -15.76 7.22 2.09
N ALA A 149 -15.55 6.46 3.18
CA ALA A 149 -14.43 6.65 4.09
C ALA A 149 -13.16 5.85 3.73
N SER A 150 -13.17 5.04 2.67
CA SER A 150 -11.99 4.29 2.24
C SER A 150 -10.77 5.21 2.11
N PRO A 151 -9.56 4.73 2.43
CA PRO A 151 -8.33 5.50 2.24
C PRO A 151 -8.21 5.98 0.80
N ARG A 152 -7.44 7.03 0.55
CA ARG A 152 -7.25 7.53 -0.81
C ARG A 152 -6.20 6.71 -1.55
N ILE A 153 -6.45 6.42 -2.82
CA ILE A 153 -5.51 5.71 -3.70
C ILE A 153 -4.60 6.74 -4.37
N ASN A 154 -3.28 6.54 -4.35
CA ASN A 154 -2.32 7.33 -5.10
C ASN A 154 -1.49 6.50 -6.10
N GLU A 155 -1.65 5.17 -6.08
CA GLU A 155 -1.03 4.27 -7.04
C GLU A 155 -1.98 3.14 -7.42
N ILE A 156 -2.13 2.93 -8.73
CA ILE A 156 -2.83 1.77 -9.29
C ILE A 156 -1.77 0.80 -9.80
N ILE A 157 -1.84 -0.47 -9.40
CA ILE A 157 -0.86 -1.48 -9.79
C ILE A 157 -1.58 -2.61 -10.51
N VAL A 158 -1.17 -2.89 -11.75
CA VAL A 158 -1.80 -3.90 -12.61
C VAL A 158 -0.84 -5.05 -12.86
N VAL A 159 -1.32 -6.28 -12.68
CA VAL A 159 -0.61 -7.53 -13.00
C VAL A 159 -1.31 -8.18 -14.19
N ASN A 160 -0.74 -7.91 -15.36
CA ASN A 160 -1.38 -8.14 -16.64
C ASN A 160 -1.11 -9.55 -17.20
N GLY A 161 -2.17 -10.25 -17.63
CA GLY A 161 -2.09 -11.64 -18.10
C GLY A 161 -2.10 -12.66 -16.97
N TYR A 162 -2.07 -13.96 -17.31
CA TYR A 162 -2.09 -15.05 -16.32
C TYR A 162 -0.67 -15.38 -15.81
N VAL A 163 -0.21 -14.72 -14.75
CA VAL A 163 1.23 -14.72 -14.39
C VAL A 163 1.75 -15.99 -13.73
N LYS A 164 0.84 -16.92 -13.34
CA LYS A 164 1.17 -18.18 -12.64
C LYS A 164 2.20 -19.07 -13.35
N SER A 165 2.36 -18.91 -14.66
CA SER A 165 3.43 -19.55 -15.43
C SER A 165 3.68 -18.78 -16.72
N LYS A 166 4.89 -18.91 -17.28
CA LYS A 166 5.22 -18.35 -18.59
C LYS A 166 4.23 -18.80 -19.68
N THR A 167 3.96 -20.10 -19.76
CA THR A 167 3.06 -20.67 -20.77
C THR A 167 1.63 -20.15 -20.64
N ALA A 168 1.10 -20.02 -19.42
CA ALA A 168 -0.24 -19.45 -19.22
C ALA A 168 -0.28 -17.99 -19.67
N TRP A 169 0.73 -17.20 -19.32
CA TRP A 169 0.83 -15.79 -19.70
C TRP A 169 0.94 -15.58 -21.22
N GLU A 170 1.74 -16.38 -21.92
CA GLU A 170 1.92 -16.29 -23.38
C GLU A 170 0.67 -16.76 -24.14
N ASN A 171 0.00 -17.82 -23.66
CA ASN A 171 -1.12 -18.43 -24.37
C ASN A 171 -2.40 -17.61 -24.34
N ASN A 172 -2.63 -16.80 -23.31
CA ASN A 172 -3.84 -15.99 -23.16
C ASN A 172 -3.59 -14.54 -23.61
N SER A 173 -4.64 -13.83 -24.01
CA SER A 173 -4.53 -12.40 -24.32
C SER A 173 -4.30 -11.58 -23.07
N ARG A 174 -3.67 -10.43 -23.26
CA ARG A 174 -3.23 -9.50 -22.20
C ARG A 174 -3.68 -8.11 -22.58
N VAL A 175 -3.95 -7.25 -21.61
CA VAL A 175 -4.45 -5.90 -21.92
C VAL A 175 -3.31 -5.01 -22.40
N LYS A 176 -3.53 -4.26 -23.48
CA LYS A 176 -2.62 -3.20 -23.95
C LYS A 176 -3.03 -1.83 -23.42
N LYS A 177 -4.34 -1.56 -23.37
CA LYS A 177 -4.90 -0.31 -22.87
C LYS A 177 -6.11 -0.57 -21.98
N LEU A 178 -6.07 -0.03 -20.76
CA LEU A 178 -7.24 0.04 -19.87
C LEU A 178 -7.75 1.47 -19.80
N LYS A 179 -9.06 1.68 -19.90
CA LYS A 179 -9.70 2.95 -19.59
C LYS A 179 -10.22 2.91 -18.16
N VAL A 180 -9.79 3.89 -17.37
CA VAL A 180 -10.20 4.05 -15.97
C VAL A 180 -11.33 5.05 -15.89
N TYR A 181 -12.35 4.74 -15.11
CA TYR A 181 -13.42 5.67 -14.75
C TYR A 181 -13.50 5.84 -13.24
N ILE A 182 -13.81 7.05 -12.79
CA ILE A 182 -14.21 7.35 -11.41
C ILE A 182 -15.67 7.77 -11.45
N ASP A 183 -16.56 7.03 -10.78
CA ASP A 183 -18.01 7.27 -10.77
C ASP A 183 -18.57 7.48 -12.20
N ASP A 184 -18.27 6.51 -13.06
CA ASP A 184 -18.61 6.47 -14.50
C ASP A 184 -18.09 7.64 -15.36
N LYS A 185 -17.26 8.53 -14.80
CA LYS A 185 -16.58 9.59 -15.55
C LYS A 185 -15.21 9.11 -16.00
N PRO A 186 -14.87 9.20 -17.30
CA PRO A 186 -13.54 8.86 -17.78
C PRO A 186 -12.47 9.64 -17.03
N TYR A 187 -11.49 8.92 -16.49
CA TYR A 187 -10.37 9.48 -15.72
C TYR A 187 -9.08 9.48 -16.55
N ALA A 188 -8.62 8.29 -16.96
CA ALA A 188 -7.37 8.11 -17.69
C ALA A 188 -7.39 6.85 -18.56
N ILE A 189 -6.43 6.72 -19.46
CA ILE A 189 -6.09 5.48 -20.17
C ILE A 189 -4.72 5.02 -19.70
N LEU A 190 -4.64 3.82 -19.12
CA LEU A 190 -3.40 3.18 -18.71
C LEU A 190 -2.84 2.37 -19.90
N ASN A 191 -1.66 2.75 -20.38
CA ASN A 191 -0.92 2.01 -21.39
C ASN A 191 -0.04 0.96 -20.70
N LEU A 192 -0.38 -0.31 -20.88
CA LEU A 192 0.32 -1.43 -20.25
C LEU A 192 1.42 -1.94 -21.18
N LYS A 193 2.60 -2.19 -20.63
CA LYS A 193 3.68 -2.89 -21.32
C LYS A 193 3.36 -4.39 -21.39
N ASP A 194 3.81 -5.06 -22.45
CA ASP A 194 3.67 -6.52 -22.61
C ASP A 194 4.74 -7.26 -21.79
N ILE A 195 4.60 -7.23 -20.47
CA ILE A 195 5.53 -7.88 -19.52
C ILE A 195 4.76 -8.80 -18.57
N ARG A 196 5.36 -9.94 -18.23
CA ARG A 196 4.88 -10.82 -17.14
C ARG A 196 5.34 -10.24 -15.80
N GLY A 197 4.58 -9.29 -15.28
CA GLY A 197 4.97 -8.54 -14.09
C GLY A 197 3.93 -7.54 -13.62
N SER A 198 4.22 -6.88 -12.50
CA SER A 198 3.42 -5.76 -12.00
C SER A 198 3.85 -4.44 -12.64
N GLN A 199 2.89 -3.54 -12.81
CA GLN A 199 3.05 -2.23 -13.43
C GLN A 199 2.32 -1.20 -12.60
N GLY A 200 3.07 -0.30 -11.96
CA GLY A 200 2.52 0.76 -11.11
C GLY A 200 2.27 2.05 -11.90
N PHE A 201 1.18 2.74 -11.59
CA PHE A 201 0.77 4.01 -12.16
C PHE A 201 0.45 4.99 -11.04
N LYS A 202 1.36 5.94 -10.79
CA LYS A 202 1.09 7.04 -9.86
C LYS A 202 -0.04 7.93 -10.37
N VAL A 203 -1.02 8.19 -9.51
CA VAL A 203 -2.22 8.99 -9.77
C VAL A 203 -2.36 10.07 -8.71
N GLU A 204 -3.03 11.17 -9.07
CA GLU A 204 -3.51 12.11 -8.06
C GLU A 204 -4.45 11.38 -7.10
N PRO A 205 -4.43 11.69 -5.78
CA PRO A 205 -5.21 10.97 -4.79
C PRO A 205 -6.69 10.81 -5.18
N ILE A 206 -7.13 9.57 -5.34
CA ILE A 206 -8.51 9.19 -5.69
C ILE A 206 -9.26 8.82 -4.40
N GLY A 207 -10.45 9.40 -4.22
CA GLY A 207 -11.31 9.21 -3.05
C GLY A 207 -11.73 10.55 -2.44
N ASN A 208 -12.42 10.52 -1.30
CA ASN A 208 -12.84 11.74 -0.61
C ASN A 208 -11.64 12.51 -0.06
N SER A 209 -11.43 13.73 -0.57
CA SER A 209 -10.31 14.60 -0.21
C SER A 209 -10.51 15.37 1.11
N ASP A 210 -11.76 15.69 1.46
CA ASP A 210 -12.09 16.30 2.75
C ASP A 210 -12.30 15.23 3.82
N ARG A 211 -11.26 15.02 4.62
CA ARG A 211 -11.19 13.99 5.66
C ARG A 211 -11.03 14.58 7.07
N LYS A 212 -11.30 15.88 7.24
CA LYS A 212 -11.08 16.59 8.52
C LYS A 212 -12.01 16.12 9.65
N ASP A 213 -13.19 15.64 9.28
CA ASP A 213 -14.21 15.16 10.20
C ASP A 213 -14.59 13.73 9.83
N TRP A 214 -14.29 12.80 10.74
CA TRP A 214 -14.52 11.37 10.54
C TRP A 214 -16.01 10.99 10.51
N ASP A 215 -16.83 11.65 11.32
CA ASP A 215 -18.27 11.37 11.36
C ASP A 215 -18.94 11.83 10.07
N VAL A 216 -18.49 12.97 9.52
CA VAL A 216 -18.92 13.42 8.19
C VAL A 216 -18.38 12.49 7.10
N LEU A 217 -17.11 12.08 7.16
CA LEU A 217 -16.49 11.22 6.15
C LEU A 217 -17.20 9.88 6.01
N LYS A 218 -17.62 9.26 7.13
CA LYS A 218 -18.40 8.00 7.12
C LYS A 218 -19.76 8.12 6.42
N THR A 219 -20.32 9.33 6.31
CA THR A 219 -21.59 9.58 5.61
C THR A 219 -21.40 9.86 4.12
N LYS A 220 -20.16 9.96 3.63
CA LYS A 220 -19.90 10.15 2.20
C LYS A 220 -20.40 8.94 1.43
N PRO A 221 -20.96 9.16 0.22
CA PRO A 221 -21.40 8.06 -0.62
C PRO A 221 -20.21 7.19 -1.01
N ASP A 222 -20.52 5.94 -1.31
CA ASP A 222 -19.59 5.05 -1.99
C ASP A 222 -19.17 5.64 -3.34
N TRP A 223 -18.00 5.24 -3.80
CA TRP A 223 -17.46 5.63 -5.09
C TRP A 223 -16.86 4.43 -5.80
N THR A 224 -16.66 4.54 -7.10
CA THR A 224 -16.29 3.41 -7.95
C THR A 224 -15.07 3.68 -8.82
N LEU A 225 -14.27 2.63 -9.04
CA LEU A 225 -13.24 2.57 -10.07
C LEU A 225 -13.56 1.47 -11.07
N LYS A 226 -13.71 1.84 -12.34
CA LYS A 226 -13.95 0.88 -13.43
C LYS A 226 -12.76 0.82 -14.36
N PHE A 227 -12.32 -0.40 -14.70
CA PHE A 227 -11.21 -0.68 -15.62
C PHE A 227 -11.75 -1.41 -16.84
N GLU A 228 -11.93 -0.68 -17.95
CA GLU A 228 -12.46 -1.21 -19.21
C GLU A 228 -11.34 -1.55 -20.19
N ILE A 229 -11.41 -2.71 -20.84
CA ILE A 229 -10.45 -3.16 -21.86
C ILE A 229 -10.68 -2.39 -23.16
N LEU A 230 -9.68 -1.62 -23.60
CA LEU A 230 -9.73 -0.89 -24.88
C LEU A 230 -8.96 -1.56 -26.02
N ASP A 231 -7.85 -2.23 -25.69
CA ASP A 231 -6.96 -2.87 -26.66
C ASP A 231 -6.16 -3.98 -25.96
N VAL A 232 -5.71 -4.97 -26.72
CA VAL A 232 -5.05 -6.18 -26.24
C VAL A 232 -3.76 -6.52 -26.99
N TYR A 233 -2.89 -7.26 -26.31
CA TYR A 233 -1.89 -8.12 -26.92
C TYR A 233 -2.49 -9.52 -27.06
N LYS A 234 -2.42 -10.09 -28.26
CA LYS A 234 -3.02 -11.40 -28.55
C LYS A 234 -2.25 -12.52 -27.84
N GLY A 235 -2.99 -13.47 -27.29
CA GLY A 235 -2.46 -14.74 -26.83
C GLY A 235 -1.98 -15.62 -27.99
N LEU A 236 -1.10 -16.58 -27.69
CA LEU A 236 -0.66 -17.57 -28.68
C LEU A 236 -1.74 -18.63 -28.97
N LYS A 237 -2.73 -18.80 -28.08
CA LYS A 237 -3.70 -19.89 -28.17
C LYS A 237 -5.15 -19.46 -27.90
N TYR A 238 -5.35 -18.60 -26.91
CA TYR A 238 -6.67 -18.18 -26.45
C TYR A 238 -6.83 -16.68 -26.70
N ASP A 239 -8.01 -16.31 -27.20
CA ASP A 239 -8.37 -14.91 -27.35
C ASP A 239 -8.76 -14.28 -26.00
N ASP A 240 -9.18 -15.11 -25.02
CA ASP A 240 -9.58 -14.70 -23.67
C ASP A 240 -8.54 -13.77 -23.02
N VAL A 241 -9.02 -12.65 -22.50
CA VAL A 241 -8.19 -11.68 -21.77
C VAL A 241 -8.13 -12.02 -20.29
N VAL A 242 -6.91 -11.97 -19.74
CA VAL A 242 -6.66 -12.30 -18.34
C VAL A 242 -6.02 -11.15 -17.59
N ILE A 243 -6.49 -10.89 -16.38
CA ILE A 243 -5.86 -10.00 -15.40
C ILE A 243 -5.67 -10.82 -14.13
N SER A 244 -4.42 -11.00 -13.69
CA SER A 244 -4.16 -11.71 -12.44
C SER A 244 -4.47 -10.84 -11.22
N GLU A 245 -4.22 -9.53 -11.31
CA GLU A 245 -4.45 -8.63 -10.17
C GLU A 245 -4.56 -7.17 -10.63
N ILE A 246 -5.46 -6.39 -10.01
CA ILE A 246 -5.36 -4.93 -9.96
C ILE A 246 -5.46 -4.54 -8.49
N TYR A 247 -4.37 -4.04 -7.93
CA TYR A 247 -4.30 -3.66 -6.53
C TYR A 247 -3.81 -2.22 -6.38
N PHE A 248 -3.92 -1.70 -5.17
CA PHE A 248 -3.76 -0.28 -4.90
C PHE A 248 -2.74 -0.02 -3.80
N ASP A 249 -2.08 1.12 -3.92
CA ASP A 249 -1.39 1.78 -2.83
C ASP A 249 -1.93 3.20 -2.68
N GLY A 250 -1.65 3.82 -1.54
CA GLY A 250 -2.29 5.08 -1.23
C GLY A 250 -1.85 5.74 0.05
N LEU A 251 -2.63 6.73 0.42
CA LEU A 251 -2.41 7.59 1.56
C LEU A 251 -3.26 7.13 2.75
N ASP A 252 -3.10 7.85 3.85
CA ASP A 252 -3.96 7.73 5.04
C ASP A 252 -3.74 6.42 5.80
N VAL A 253 -2.52 5.82 5.80
CA VAL A 253 -2.24 4.53 6.48
C VAL A 253 -1.12 4.52 7.56
N HIS A 254 -0.73 5.68 8.13
CA HIS A 254 0.51 5.83 8.94
C HIS A 254 0.28 6.56 10.27
N CYS A 255 0.35 5.86 11.40
CA CYS A 255 -0.04 6.42 12.71
C CYS A 255 0.43 5.59 13.91
N PHE A 256 0.28 6.15 15.12
CA PHE A 256 0.43 5.47 16.42
C PHE A 256 -0.90 5.05 17.02
N ALA A 257 -0.90 3.97 17.82
CA ALA A 257 -2.08 3.57 18.58
C ALA A 257 -2.50 4.63 19.61
N LYS A 258 -3.79 4.65 19.92
CA LYS A 258 -4.37 5.42 21.03
C LYS A 258 -3.60 5.22 22.34
N GLY A 259 -3.47 6.28 23.12
CA GLY A 259 -2.79 6.26 24.42
C GLY A 259 -1.29 6.51 24.36
N THR A 260 -0.70 6.59 23.15
CA THR A 260 0.69 7.01 22.95
C THR A 260 0.91 8.40 23.57
N LYS A 261 1.91 8.52 24.44
CA LYS A 261 2.25 9.73 25.20
C LYS A 261 3.16 10.62 24.39
N ILE A 262 2.67 11.79 24.01
CA ILE A 262 3.46 12.80 23.31
C ILE A 262 4.00 13.82 24.31
N GLN A 263 5.31 14.07 24.27
CA GLN A 263 5.95 15.05 25.13
C GLN A 263 5.62 16.47 24.63
N LEU A 264 5.09 17.29 25.52
CA LEU A 264 4.83 18.71 25.29
C LEU A 264 6.09 19.54 25.56
N ALA A 265 6.07 20.79 25.10
CA ALA A 265 7.18 21.73 25.26
C ALA A 265 7.57 22.03 26.73
N ASP A 266 6.67 21.80 27.68
CA ASP A 266 6.89 21.97 29.12
C ASP A 266 7.33 20.69 29.83
N ASN A 267 7.69 19.64 29.07
CA ASN A 267 8.02 18.28 29.51
C ASN A 267 6.85 17.50 30.13
N SER A 268 5.65 18.04 30.17
CA SER A 268 4.47 17.22 30.45
C SER A 268 4.17 16.30 29.26
N THR A 269 3.31 15.30 29.46
CA THR A 269 2.87 14.42 28.38
C THR A 269 1.36 14.55 28.17
N LYS A 270 0.93 14.49 26.92
CA LYS A 270 -0.49 14.35 26.55
C LYS A 270 -0.67 13.09 25.71
N ASN A 271 -1.83 12.45 25.80
CA ASN A 271 -2.13 11.37 24.88
C ASN A 271 -2.27 11.92 23.46
N ILE A 272 -1.85 11.13 22.47
CA ILE A 272 -1.87 11.52 21.07
C ILE A 272 -3.29 11.83 20.57
N GLU A 273 -4.31 11.12 21.06
CA GLU A 273 -5.72 11.36 20.70
C GLU A 273 -6.28 12.68 21.24
N ASP A 274 -5.63 13.28 22.24
CA ASP A 274 -6.07 14.51 22.90
C ASP A 274 -5.33 15.76 22.40
N LEU A 275 -4.36 15.58 21.49
CA LEU A 275 -3.62 16.69 20.88
C LEU A 275 -4.51 17.51 19.94
N LYS A 276 -4.24 18.81 19.89
CA LYS A 276 -4.97 19.76 19.05
C LYS A 276 -4.02 20.63 18.25
N VAL A 277 -4.46 21.06 17.07
CA VAL A 277 -3.77 22.11 16.31
C VAL A 277 -3.56 23.32 17.23
N GLY A 278 -2.31 23.73 17.32
CA GLY A 278 -1.86 24.81 18.20
C GLY A 278 -1.25 24.40 19.53
N ASP A 279 -1.36 23.15 19.93
CA ASP A 279 -0.54 22.62 21.03
C ASP A 279 0.95 22.72 20.67
N LYS A 280 1.79 22.91 21.69
CA LYS A 280 3.25 22.95 21.55
C LYS A 280 3.86 21.63 22.00
N VAL A 281 4.47 20.91 21.06
CA VAL A 281 5.15 19.64 21.32
C VAL A 281 6.66 19.83 21.34
N ALA A 282 7.34 18.93 22.05
CA ALA A 282 8.78 18.82 22.05
C ALA A 282 9.27 18.12 20.78
N TYR A 283 10.36 18.61 20.19
CA TYR A 283 11.12 17.93 19.15
C TYR A 283 12.62 18.00 19.45
N MET A 284 13.38 17.03 18.94
CA MET A 284 14.84 17.00 19.06
C MET A 284 15.47 17.78 17.91
N ASP A 285 16.24 18.81 18.24
CA ASP A 285 17.08 19.51 17.28
C ASP A 285 18.43 18.80 17.19
N PHE A 286 18.66 18.06 16.10
CA PHE A 286 19.86 17.22 15.97
C PHE A 286 21.17 18.03 15.87
N ASP A 287 21.11 19.27 15.37
CA ASP A 287 22.27 20.17 15.27
C ASP A 287 22.79 20.59 16.64
N SER A 288 21.90 21.10 17.50
CA SER A 288 22.26 21.50 18.87
C SER A 288 22.22 20.37 19.89
N LYS A 289 21.63 19.22 19.52
CA LYS A 289 21.32 18.09 20.42
C LYS A 289 20.49 18.52 21.63
N THR A 290 19.56 19.44 21.42
CA THR A 290 18.66 19.93 22.47
C THR A 290 17.20 19.76 22.08
N ILE A 291 16.34 19.61 23.10
CA ILE A 291 14.90 19.59 22.89
C ILE A 291 14.41 21.04 22.68
N LYS A 292 13.74 21.27 21.56
CA LYS A 292 13.06 22.52 21.20
C LYS A 292 11.55 22.29 21.16
N SER A 293 10.80 23.37 20.95
CA SER A 293 9.34 23.32 20.85
C SER A 293 8.85 23.73 19.47
N ALA A 294 7.85 23.03 18.96
CA ALA A 294 7.13 23.40 17.74
C ALA A 294 5.62 23.38 17.97
N LYS A 295 4.89 24.18 17.20
CA LYS A 295 3.42 24.22 17.23
C LYS A 295 2.89 23.16 16.26
N ILE A 296 1.90 22.38 16.71
CA ILE A 296 1.16 21.48 15.82
C ILE A 296 0.36 22.31 14.81
N GLU A 297 0.60 22.09 13.53
CA GLU A 297 -0.18 22.69 12.44
C GLU A 297 -1.21 21.72 11.87
N LYS A 298 -0.93 20.41 11.93
CA LYS A 298 -1.83 19.37 11.43
C LYS A 298 -1.67 18.05 12.19
N THR A 299 -2.78 17.39 12.47
CA THR A 299 -2.87 16.03 13.01
C THR A 299 -3.74 15.18 12.10
N GLU A 300 -3.52 13.87 12.11
CA GLU A 300 -4.37 12.89 11.42
C GLU A 300 -4.92 11.88 12.42
N LYS A 301 -6.12 11.35 12.12
CA LYS A 301 -6.75 10.25 12.84
C LYS A 301 -7.28 9.24 11.83
N VAL A 302 -6.88 7.97 11.98
CA VAL A 302 -7.26 6.88 11.06
C VAL A 302 -7.47 5.58 11.84
N ILE A 303 -8.33 4.68 11.36
CA ILE A 303 -8.39 3.30 11.83
C ILE A 303 -7.45 2.44 10.97
N HIS A 304 -6.54 1.71 11.62
CA HIS A 304 -5.65 0.74 10.95
C HIS A 304 -5.88 -0.67 11.46
N HIS A 305 -5.59 -1.64 10.60
CA HIS A 305 -5.41 -3.05 10.92
C HIS A 305 -3.93 -3.42 10.88
N GLY A 306 -3.45 -4.30 11.76
CA GLY A 306 -2.09 -4.84 11.67
C GLY A 306 -1.00 -3.89 12.18
N LEU A 307 -1.15 -3.41 13.42
CA LEU A 307 -0.12 -2.60 14.08
C LEU A 307 1.03 -3.48 14.59
N VAL A 308 2.16 -2.85 14.92
CA VAL A 308 3.26 -3.51 15.61
C VAL A 308 3.53 -2.84 16.94
N THR A 309 3.73 -3.64 17.99
CA THR A 309 4.24 -3.18 19.27
C THR A 309 5.73 -3.47 19.35
N TYR A 310 6.52 -2.41 19.46
CA TYR A 310 7.95 -2.48 19.74
C TYR A 310 8.13 -2.52 21.27
N GLN A 311 8.89 -3.49 21.77
CA GLN A 311 9.28 -3.57 23.17
C GLN A 311 10.78 -3.38 23.34
N PHE A 312 11.17 -2.64 24.37
CA PHE A 312 12.55 -2.24 24.60
C PHE A 312 13.11 -2.78 25.92
N GLU A 313 14.44 -2.84 26.01
CA GLU A 313 15.15 -3.36 27.19
C GLU A 313 14.80 -2.60 28.48
N SER A 314 14.50 -1.30 28.40
CA SER A 314 14.05 -0.52 29.56
C SER A 314 12.63 -0.86 30.07
N GLY A 315 11.87 -1.65 29.30
CA GLY A 315 10.44 -1.88 29.50
C GLY A 315 9.53 -0.86 28.80
N LEU A 316 10.10 0.09 28.05
CA LEU A 316 9.35 0.98 27.18
C LEU A 316 8.63 0.17 26.09
N THR A 317 7.44 0.63 25.70
CA THR A 317 6.68 0.05 24.59
C THR A 317 6.08 1.15 23.73
N ILE A 318 6.01 0.94 22.41
CA ILE A 318 5.23 1.80 21.52
C ILE A 318 4.52 0.96 20.45
N THR A 319 3.28 1.33 20.12
CA THR A 319 2.51 0.66 19.09
C THR A 319 2.28 1.61 17.92
N ALA A 320 2.72 1.22 16.73
CA ALA A 320 2.68 2.05 15.52
C ALA A 320 2.39 1.23 14.27
N THR A 321 2.12 1.90 13.17
CA THR A 321 2.20 1.30 11.83
C THR A 321 3.66 0.97 11.50
N GLN A 322 3.88 -0.04 10.66
CA GLN A 322 5.22 -0.56 10.38
C GLN A 322 6.13 0.41 9.60
N ASP A 323 5.54 1.40 8.94
CA ASP A 323 6.23 2.42 8.15
C ASP A 323 6.47 3.73 8.89
N HIS A 324 6.09 3.81 10.16
CA HIS A 324 6.37 5.01 10.94
C HIS A 324 7.89 5.18 11.14
N PRO A 325 8.49 6.35 10.81
CA PRO A 325 9.92 6.55 10.95
C PRO A 325 10.35 6.74 12.42
N PHE A 326 11.36 5.99 12.84
CA PHE A 326 12.03 6.11 14.13
C PHE A 326 13.47 6.54 13.93
N LYS A 327 13.98 7.35 14.86
CA LYS A 327 15.39 7.71 14.86
C LYS A 327 16.22 6.62 15.52
N ILE A 328 17.19 6.06 14.80
CA ILE A 328 18.04 4.95 15.23
C ILE A 328 19.50 5.37 15.28
N ASP A 329 20.19 5.01 16.35
CA ASP A 329 21.63 5.22 16.47
C ASP A 329 22.36 4.42 15.36
N ASN A 330 23.26 5.08 14.64
CA ASN A 330 24.03 4.54 13.50
C ASN A 330 23.25 4.17 12.22
N LYS A 331 21.91 4.31 12.17
CA LYS A 331 21.10 4.16 10.94
C LYS A 331 20.35 5.45 10.52
N ASP A 332 20.47 6.50 11.32
CA ASP A 332 19.74 7.75 11.16
C ASP A 332 18.21 7.57 11.30
N TRP A 333 17.47 7.50 10.19
CA TRP A 333 16.04 7.18 10.20
C TRP A 333 15.82 5.74 9.77
N ALA A 334 14.95 5.01 10.46
CA ALA A 334 14.55 3.66 10.05
C ALA A 334 13.05 3.39 10.28
N SER A 335 12.48 2.45 9.54
CA SER A 335 11.15 1.87 9.80
C SER A 335 11.16 0.37 9.50
N LEU A 336 10.10 -0.39 9.86
CA LEU A 336 10.00 -1.80 9.42
C LEU A 336 9.68 -1.92 7.93
N LYS A 337 9.14 -0.87 7.30
CA LYS A 337 8.83 -0.81 5.86
C LYS A 337 9.43 0.46 5.22
N PRO A 338 10.76 0.49 4.99
CA PRO A 338 11.44 1.72 4.57
C PRO A 338 10.95 2.24 3.22
N ASP A 339 10.65 1.34 2.28
CA ASP A 339 10.14 1.73 0.96
C ASP A 339 8.84 2.53 1.02
N LYS A 340 8.04 2.35 2.07
CA LYS A 340 6.83 3.13 2.31
C LYS A 340 7.12 4.49 2.93
N SER A 341 8.10 4.56 3.82
CA SER A 341 8.45 5.80 4.50
C SER A 341 9.17 6.80 3.58
N LYS A 342 9.84 6.33 2.52
CA LYS A 342 10.56 7.16 1.53
C LYS A 342 9.72 8.21 0.82
N GLN A 343 8.38 8.10 0.88
CA GLN A 343 7.47 9.08 0.28
C GLN A 343 7.34 10.37 1.09
N TYR A 344 7.73 10.37 2.37
CA TYR A 344 7.70 11.57 3.20
C TYR A 344 8.98 12.37 3.03
N LYS A 345 8.83 13.68 3.18
CA LYS A 345 9.92 14.64 3.11
C LYS A 345 10.97 14.33 4.18
N GLY A 346 12.22 14.12 3.76
CA GLY A 346 13.35 13.87 4.67
C GLY A 346 13.63 12.40 5.01
N PHE A 347 12.91 11.45 4.38
CA PHE A 347 13.06 10.02 4.63
C PHE A 347 13.50 9.24 3.38
N GLU A 348 14.07 9.91 2.37
CA GLU A 348 14.43 9.32 1.08
C GLU A 348 15.47 8.18 1.22
N ASN A 349 16.30 8.23 2.26
CA ASN A 349 17.35 7.25 2.57
C ASN A 349 17.05 6.44 3.85
N ILE A 350 15.77 6.30 4.23
CA ILE A 350 15.37 5.56 5.43
C ILE A 350 15.76 4.08 5.35
N GLU A 351 16.28 3.55 6.46
CA GLU A 351 16.77 2.16 6.60
C GLU A 351 15.74 1.23 7.27
N LYS A 352 16.03 -0.08 7.32
CA LYS A 352 15.17 -1.09 7.95
C LYS A 352 15.50 -1.27 9.44
N ILE A 353 14.45 -1.28 10.27
CA ILE A 353 14.53 -1.64 11.69
C ILE A 353 14.77 -3.14 11.85
N GLU A 354 15.69 -3.49 12.75
CA GLU A 354 16.04 -4.85 13.13
C GLU A 354 16.05 -4.99 14.67
N ILE A 355 15.71 -6.18 15.19
CA ILE A 355 15.83 -6.46 16.62
C ILE A 355 17.29 -6.27 17.04
N GLY A 356 17.50 -5.55 18.14
CA GLY A 356 18.83 -5.16 18.63
C GLY A 356 19.25 -3.74 18.26
N ASP A 357 18.51 -3.06 17.36
CA ASP A 357 18.73 -1.65 17.06
C ASP A 357 18.56 -0.77 18.31
N LEU A 358 19.38 0.27 18.40
CA LEU A 358 19.36 1.27 19.47
C LEU A 358 18.55 2.48 19.03
N PHE A 359 17.33 2.62 19.55
CA PHE A 359 16.46 3.74 19.23
C PHE A 359 16.89 4.96 20.02
N ILE A 360 16.92 6.12 19.37
CA ILE A 360 17.16 7.40 20.03
C ILE A 360 15.91 7.76 20.85
N THR A 361 16.13 8.10 22.11
CA THR A 361 15.10 8.54 23.06
C THR A 361 15.40 9.97 23.52
N ALA A 362 14.45 10.60 24.22
CA ALA A 362 14.67 11.88 24.88
C ALA A 362 15.83 11.87 25.89
N ASN A 363 16.21 10.70 26.42
CA ASN A 363 17.16 10.54 27.52
C ASN A 363 18.41 9.71 27.16
N GLY A 364 18.64 9.41 25.87
CA GLY A 364 19.75 8.57 25.42
C GLY A 364 19.30 7.58 24.36
N THR A 365 19.66 6.32 24.52
CA THR A 365 19.26 5.23 23.61
C THR A 365 18.59 4.10 24.36
N ASP A 366 17.71 3.38 23.68
CA ASP A 366 17.08 2.17 24.22
C ASP A 366 17.07 1.05 23.17
N LYS A 367 17.32 -0.18 23.61
CA LYS A 367 17.53 -1.31 22.71
C LYS A 367 16.22 -2.04 22.43
N LEU A 368 15.90 -2.22 21.14
CA LEU A 368 14.75 -3.01 20.73
C LEU A 368 14.99 -4.50 21.02
N ILE A 369 14.09 -5.13 21.77
CA ILE A 369 14.21 -6.55 22.17
C ILE A 369 13.15 -7.45 21.54
N SER A 370 11.97 -6.92 21.19
CA SER A 370 10.95 -7.68 20.49
C SER A 370 10.00 -6.77 19.69
N ILE A 371 9.34 -7.37 18.70
CA ILE A 371 8.26 -6.77 17.92
C ILE A 371 7.11 -7.77 17.91
N ASP A 372 5.93 -7.35 18.37
CA ASP A 372 4.71 -8.15 18.33
C ASP A 372 3.70 -7.56 17.35
N PHE A 373 3.08 -8.40 16.53
CA PHE A 373 2.05 -7.99 15.60
C PHE A 373 0.68 -8.01 16.28
N ILE A 374 -0.08 -6.93 16.12
CA ILE A 374 -1.43 -6.78 16.62
C ILE A 374 -2.40 -6.87 15.46
N GLU A 375 -3.21 -7.93 15.46
CA GLU A 375 -4.33 -8.09 14.55
C GLU A 375 -5.55 -7.28 15.01
N GLY A 376 -6.43 -6.94 14.05
CA GLY A 376 -7.68 -6.23 14.29
C GLY A 376 -7.62 -4.72 14.12
N GLU A 377 -8.80 -4.10 14.13
CA GLU A 377 -8.98 -2.65 13.98
C GLU A 377 -8.51 -1.88 15.21
N GLN A 378 -7.71 -0.84 15.00
CA GLN A 378 -7.24 0.07 16.03
C GLN A 378 -7.37 1.52 15.57
N GLU A 379 -7.92 2.38 16.41
CA GLU A 379 -7.82 3.83 16.20
C GLU A 379 -6.37 4.27 16.39
N THR A 380 -5.91 5.09 15.46
CA THR A 380 -4.54 5.57 15.41
C THR A 380 -4.45 7.04 15.03
N TYR A 381 -3.35 7.68 15.40
CA TYR A 381 -3.15 9.11 15.32
C TYR A 381 -1.71 9.45 14.90
N THR A 382 -1.49 10.58 14.23
CA THR A 382 -0.15 11.12 13.98
C THR A 382 -0.15 12.65 13.93
N ILE A 383 1.04 13.26 14.00
CA ILE A 383 1.27 14.68 13.74
C ILE A 383 1.88 14.78 12.34
N SER A 384 1.10 15.27 11.38
CA SER A 384 1.51 15.35 9.96
C SER A 384 2.13 16.68 9.58
N LYS A 385 2.09 17.70 10.45
CA LYS A 385 2.80 18.97 10.23
C LYS A 385 3.09 19.74 11.52
N LEU A 386 4.32 20.23 11.63
CA LEU A 386 4.79 21.14 12.67
C LEU A 386 5.24 22.47 12.06
N SER A 387 5.15 23.56 12.85
CA SER A 387 5.63 24.89 12.44
C SER A 387 7.15 24.97 12.23
N SER A 388 7.88 24.04 12.82
CA SER A 388 9.34 23.89 12.73
C SER A 388 9.74 22.50 13.22
N GLY A 389 10.90 22.02 12.78
CA GLY A 389 11.33 20.65 13.05
C GLY A 389 10.57 19.62 12.21
N ASP A 390 11.12 18.41 12.19
CA ASP A 390 10.68 17.27 11.37
C ASP A 390 10.45 16.01 12.21
N ASN A 391 10.44 16.16 13.54
CA ASN A 391 10.30 15.05 14.47
C ASN A 391 9.52 15.50 15.72
N PHE A 392 9.08 14.52 16.51
CA PHE A 392 8.51 14.75 17.84
C PHE A 392 8.83 13.56 18.74
N ILE A 393 8.45 13.65 20.01
CA ILE A 393 8.76 12.63 21.01
C ILE A 393 7.48 11.87 21.39
N ALA A 394 7.46 10.57 21.11
CA ALA A 394 6.33 9.67 21.35
C ALA A 394 6.76 8.48 22.23
N ASN A 395 6.10 8.30 23.38
CA ASN A 395 6.51 7.40 24.46
C ASN A 395 7.99 7.53 24.85
N GLY A 396 8.60 8.71 24.67
CA GLY A 396 10.01 8.96 24.93
C GLY A 396 10.96 8.66 23.75
N LEU A 397 10.47 8.07 22.66
CA LEU A 397 11.24 7.81 21.43
C LEU A 397 11.17 9.01 20.49
N ILE A 398 12.23 9.25 19.72
CA ILE A 398 12.26 10.27 18.66
C ILE A 398 11.68 9.67 17.38
N VAL A 399 10.60 10.27 16.90
CA VAL A 399 9.82 9.77 15.74
C VAL A 399 9.62 10.88 14.71
N GLY A 400 9.51 10.49 13.44
CA GLY A 400 9.42 11.42 12.32
C GLY A 400 8.05 12.07 12.17
N VAL A 401 8.03 13.31 11.66
CA VAL A 401 6.80 13.97 11.17
C VAL A 401 6.58 13.57 9.72
N GLU A 402 5.42 12.99 9.43
CA GLU A 402 5.08 12.43 8.12
C GLU A 402 4.50 13.51 7.19
N GLU A 403 5.29 14.56 6.91
CA GLU A 403 4.91 15.60 5.94
C GLU A 403 5.09 15.06 4.51
N LEU A 404 4.00 14.98 3.74
CA LEU A 404 4.04 14.63 2.32
C LEU A 404 4.80 15.69 1.52
N THR A 405 5.65 15.26 0.59
CA THR A 405 6.23 16.17 -0.42
C THR A 405 5.11 16.67 -1.33
N GLU A 406 4.87 17.98 -1.35
CA GLU A 406 3.94 18.64 -2.27
C GLU A 406 4.33 18.50 -3.75
#